data_AF-A0A3P2AGB4-F1
#
_entry.id   AF-A0A3P2AGB4-F1
#
_cell.length_a   1.000
_cell.length_b   1.000
_cell.length_c   1.000
_cell.angle_alpha   90.00
_cell.angle_beta   90.00
_cell.angle_gamma   90.00
#
_symmetry.space_group_name_H-M   'P 1'
#
loop_
_entity.id
_entity.type
_entity.pdbx_description
1 polymer ?
#
loop_
_entity_poly.entity_id
_entity_poly.type
_entity_poly.pdbx_seq_one_letter_code
_entity_poly.pdbx_strand_id
1 'polypeptide(L)'
;MKRLCFVCCLTAAVMLLNMTACSDDFEEIADMRDDTSGNAVWHSPEVWTRAQSQRYFLRDHAVGYSYNVTTGESYSLDDIRCQVVNRAELDRLADVSSYFLYTANTEQKVTMEGNVHHSFTQYVQNSNLKAEAEGSIVLIAGGDARYECSIFEDGTTDCYIVDAQSKILSGSYRIHPDAIMELSKTHPTVLTASFRDAVRQVAEASDKDFLACVDSFIHTYGTHVVTYAEVGGLLKVLVQLDAKRYKTVENTETALSADVLNGLFKASWEGGSSTEGYKYLEDSKCHIKVLGGDVRYLDELTNMNNYRANKVDPSALTQWQSSVVFNPDDFEKSSTSVIRMNFTPIYEFVSNPTAKKRIRSIINGSMQDLIELLGNRNFVNVSFPYNPENIKYVIGKTSEKSCASPDVVNLVYAGRHVATICTERVEAIDPLQHVRVVYPIYEGRIQLYNGLCRHNGRVYNVAWKGDDCIVTDKGEADNNETVYVTAGVPSFTAYSNITYSPARSVPGLETDKPFHVDGSYNTGATTYFVKKEKRNFFLPATRGKAPITSIPGWSYDNTLKTMKRNDEYVYIYNPNELKYYE
;
A
#
# COMPACT_ATOMS: atom_id res chain seq x y z
N MET A 1 20.04 25.84 -84.71
CA MET A 1 18.74 26.13 -85.34
C MET A 1 17.86 24.91 -85.13
N LYS A 2 16.65 25.08 -84.55
CA LYS A 2 15.64 24.09 -84.10
C LYS A 2 15.84 23.53 -82.67
N ARG A 3 15.14 24.15 -81.68
CA ARG A 3 13.95 23.64 -80.93
C ARG A 3 14.36 22.59 -79.89
N LEU A 4 14.59 22.86 -78.59
CA LEU A 4 13.72 23.42 -77.53
C LEU A 4 12.28 22.90 -77.55
N CYS A 5 12.06 21.75 -76.92
CA CYS A 5 10.84 21.28 -76.24
C CYS A 5 11.03 19.80 -75.90
N PHE A 6 11.36 19.49 -74.64
CA PHE A 6 11.00 18.30 -73.85
C PHE A 6 11.96 18.23 -72.65
N VAL A 7 11.46 17.76 -71.51
CA VAL A 7 12.15 17.58 -70.21
C VAL A 7 12.12 18.83 -69.30
N CYS A 8 10.95 19.10 -68.73
CA CYS A 8 10.77 19.73 -67.42
C CYS A 8 9.31 19.54 -66.98
N CYS A 9 8.95 18.37 -66.42
CA CYS A 9 7.74 18.14 -65.60
C CYS A 9 7.62 16.65 -65.18
N LEU A 10 8.59 16.11 -64.42
CA LEU A 10 8.44 14.77 -63.84
C LEU A 10 9.09 14.63 -62.46
N THR A 11 8.75 15.54 -61.54
CA THR A 11 9.03 15.40 -60.10
C THR A 11 7.91 16.03 -59.27
N ALA A 12 6.66 15.69 -59.58
CA ALA A 12 5.48 16.05 -58.78
C ALA A 12 4.29 15.15 -59.15
N ALA A 13 4.33 13.85 -58.79
CA ALA A 13 3.16 12.95 -58.74
C ALA A 13 3.55 11.54 -58.23
N VAL A 14 4.03 11.40 -56.98
CA VAL A 14 4.00 10.10 -56.26
C VAL A 14 3.66 10.34 -54.78
N MET A 15 2.62 11.14 -54.55
CA MET A 15 1.83 11.08 -53.32
C MET A 15 0.38 11.00 -53.76
N LEU A 16 -0.36 10.04 -53.21
CA LEU A 16 -1.74 9.63 -53.52
C LEU A 16 -1.85 8.64 -54.68
N LEU A 17 -1.74 7.35 -54.34
CA LEU A 17 -2.68 6.27 -54.65
C LEU A 17 -2.02 4.93 -54.29
N ASN A 18 -2.45 4.32 -53.20
CA ASN A 18 -2.69 2.87 -53.07
C ASN A 18 -3.22 2.58 -51.65
N MET A 19 -4.54 2.65 -51.55
CA MET A 19 -5.28 1.93 -50.52
C MET A 19 -5.34 0.43 -50.87
N THR A 20 -5.40 -0.40 -49.83
CA THR A 20 -5.80 -1.83 -49.77
C THR A 20 -4.98 -2.85 -50.55
N ALA A 21 -4.33 -3.79 -49.86
CA ALA A 21 -4.89 -5.07 -49.43
C ALA A 21 -3.77 -5.99 -48.90
N CYS A 22 -4.11 -6.82 -47.90
CA CYS A 22 -3.26 -7.87 -47.36
C CYS A 22 -2.83 -8.88 -48.44
N SER A 23 -1.56 -9.27 -48.45
CA SER A 23 -1.17 -10.62 -48.87
C SER A 23 0.04 -11.08 -48.06
N ASP A 24 -0.12 -12.26 -47.45
CA ASP A 24 0.93 -13.05 -46.83
C ASP A 24 2.04 -13.34 -47.83
N ASP A 25 3.30 -13.09 -47.45
CA ASP A 25 4.45 -13.78 -48.02
C ASP A 25 5.30 -14.33 -46.86
N PHE A 26 5.13 -15.64 -46.65
CA PHE A 26 6.00 -16.51 -45.87
C PHE A 26 7.34 -16.62 -46.59
N GLU A 27 8.44 -16.21 -45.96
CA GLU A 27 9.77 -16.70 -46.32
C GLU A 27 10.15 -17.88 -45.42
N GLU A 28 10.38 -19.03 -46.07
CA GLU A 28 10.90 -20.26 -45.49
C GLU A 28 12.24 -20.02 -44.79
N ILE A 29 12.30 -20.28 -43.47
CA ILE A 29 13.57 -20.51 -42.78
C ILE A 29 13.75 -22.02 -42.65
N ALA A 30 14.87 -22.48 -43.20
CA ALA A 30 15.25 -23.86 -43.39
C ALA A 30 15.27 -24.69 -42.09
N ASP A 31 14.78 -25.91 -42.27
CA ASP A 31 14.79 -27.04 -41.35
C ASP A 31 16.24 -27.38 -40.92
N MET A 32 16.50 -27.37 -39.60
CA MET A 32 17.58 -28.12 -38.97
C MET A 32 16.98 -28.96 -37.85
N ARG A 33 16.47 -30.13 -38.24
CA ARG A 33 16.33 -31.29 -37.35
C ARG A 33 17.62 -32.09 -37.42
N ASP A 34 18.30 -32.23 -36.28
CA ASP A 34 18.98 -33.49 -35.96
C ASP A 34 18.98 -33.76 -34.44
N ASP A 35 18.18 -34.77 -34.09
CA ASP A 35 18.22 -35.78 -33.03
C ASP A 35 18.50 -35.51 -31.53
N THR A 36 17.43 -35.77 -30.76
CA THR A 36 17.29 -36.76 -29.66
C THR A 36 17.68 -36.44 -28.21
N SER A 37 16.73 -36.86 -27.35
CA SER A 37 16.76 -37.07 -25.90
C SER A 37 16.37 -35.87 -25.02
N GLY A 38 15.47 -36.15 -24.07
CA GLY A 38 14.65 -35.16 -23.39
C GLY A 38 15.44 -34.14 -22.59
N ASN A 39 15.32 -32.89 -22.99
CA ASN A 39 15.30 -31.70 -22.15
C ASN A 39 14.69 -30.61 -23.01
N ALA A 40 13.40 -30.33 -22.81
CA ALA A 40 12.81 -29.10 -23.33
C ALA A 40 13.41 -27.94 -22.54
N VAL A 41 14.62 -27.52 -22.94
CA VAL A 41 15.15 -26.21 -22.57
C VAL A 41 14.32 -25.24 -23.39
N TRP A 42 13.25 -24.72 -22.76
CA TRP A 42 12.41 -23.68 -23.34
C TRP A 42 13.25 -22.40 -23.42
N HIS A 43 13.90 -22.20 -24.56
CA HIS A 43 14.62 -20.97 -24.83
C HIS A 43 13.62 -19.82 -24.92
N SER A 44 13.82 -18.81 -24.07
CA SER A 44 13.12 -17.53 -24.09
C SER A 44 13.28 -16.92 -25.49
N PRO A 45 12.20 -16.63 -26.23
CA PRO A 45 12.26 -15.52 -27.15
C PRO A 45 12.65 -14.30 -26.32
N GLU A 46 13.65 -13.54 -26.77
CA GLU A 46 13.97 -12.25 -26.17
C GLU A 46 12.67 -11.45 -25.95
N VAL A 47 12.53 -10.86 -24.77
CA VAL A 47 11.39 -10.01 -24.43
C VAL A 47 11.44 -8.79 -25.34
N TRP A 48 10.73 -8.85 -26.47
CA TRP A 48 10.40 -7.65 -27.23
C TRP A 48 9.44 -6.84 -26.37
N THR A 49 9.96 -5.87 -25.64
CA THR A 49 9.12 -4.79 -25.13
C THR A 49 8.51 -4.11 -26.36
N ARG A 50 7.21 -4.28 -26.57
CA ARG A 50 6.46 -3.60 -27.65
C ARG A 50 6.51 -2.05 -27.56
N ALA A 51 7.30 -1.50 -26.63
CA ALA A 51 7.57 -0.09 -26.43
C ALA A 51 8.09 0.63 -27.69
N GLN A 52 8.64 -0.07 -28.67
CA GLN A 52 9.15 0.55 -29.91
C GLN A 52 8.19 0.48 -31.10
N SER A 53 7.06 -0.23 -31.00
CA SER A 53 6.08 -0.31 -32.07
C SER A 53 4.66 -0.31 -31.52
N GLN A 54 4.04 0.87 -31.41
CA GLN A 54 2.71 1.18 -31.96
C GLN A 54 2.05 2.35 -31.23
N ARG A 55 1.84 3.44 -31.99
CA ARG A 55 0.92 4.56 -31.68
C ARG A 55 -0.52 4.13 -31.37
N TYR A 56 -0.87 2.86 -31.62
CA TYR A 56 -2.17 2.24 -31.28
C TYR A 56 -2.25 1.68 -29.84
N PHE A 57 -1.11 1.48 -29.16
CA PHE A 57 -1.03 0.91 -27.80
C PHE A 57 -1.54 1.90 -26.72
N LEU A 58 -1.49 3.20 -27.01
CA LEU A 58 -1.82 4.30 -26.10
C LEU A 58 -3.31 4.66 -26.02
N ARG A 59 -4.18 3.94 -26.72
CA ARG A 59 -5.57 4.38 -26.94
C ARG A 59 -6.46 4.38 -25.68
N ASP A 60 -6.11 3.59 -24.66
CA ASP A 60 -6.93 3.35 -23.45
C ASP A 60 -6.16 3.44 -22.12
N HIS A 61 -4.96 4.06 -22.11
CA HIS A 61 -4.19 4.28 -20.87
C HIS A 61 -4.01 3.00 -20.04
N ALA A 62 -3.62 1.93 -20.73
CA ALA A 62 -3.37 0.60 -20.18
C ALA A 62 -4.58 -0.19 -19.66
N VAL A 63 -5.81 0.35 -19.63
CA VAL A 63 -6.97 -0.40 -19.14
C VAL A 63 -7.24 -1.64 -20.00
N GLY A 64 -7.39 -2.80 -19.35
CA GLY A 64 -7.55 -4.11 -20.01
C GLY A 64 -6.23 -4.80 -20.37
N TYR A 65 -5.08 -4.18 -20.06
CA TYR A 65 -3.76 -4.78 -20.19
C TYR A 65 -3.27 -5.35 -18.86
N SER A 66 -2.41 -6.35 -18.95
CA SER A 66 -1.76 -6.95 -17.80
C SER A 66 -0.54 -6.15 -17.35
N TYR A 67 -0.24 -6.24 -16.06
CA TYR A 67 0.72 -5.40 -15.35
C TYR A 67 1.56 -6.22 -14.38
N ASN A 68 2.85 -5.89 -14.30
CA ASN A 68 3.75 -6.48 -13.31
C ASN A 68 3.73 -5.71 -11.99
N VAL A 69 2.71 -5.95 -11.17
CA VAL A 69 2.52 -5.17 -9.94
C VAL A 69 3.56 -5.54 -8.87
N THR A 70 4.17 -6.72 -8.93
CA THR A 70 5.08 -7.21 -7.88
C THR A 70 6.49 -6.61 -7.95
N THR A 71 6.96 -6.23 -9.14
CA THR A 71 8.31 -5.65 -9.30
C THR A 71 8.36 -4.38 -10.15
N GLY A 72 7.28 -4.06 -10.88
CA GLY A 72 7.20 -2.85 -11.69
C GLY A 72 6.91 -1.59 -10.86
N GLU A 73 7.26 -0.43 -11.37
CA GLU A 73 7.03 0.89 -10.77
C GLU A 73 5.54 1.18 -10.58
N SER A 74 5.17 2.21 -9.79
CA SER A 74 3.76 2.54 -9.59
C SER A 74 3.24 3.42 -10.73
N TYR A 75 2.17 2.94 -11.38
CA TYR A 75 1.46 3.61 -12.47
C TYR A 75 2.29 3.84 -13.74
N SER A 76 3.38 3.09 -13.92
CA SER A 76 4.24 3.21 -15.09
C SER A 76 3.67 2.45 -16.28
N LEU A 77 3.65 3.10 -17.45
CA LEU A 77 3.29 2.43 -18.70
C LEU A 77 4.36 1.42 -19.14
N ASP A 78 5.59 1.53 -18.64
CA ASP A 78 6.70 0.61 -18.97
C ASP A 78 6.51 -0.79 -18.36
N ASP A 79 5.69 -0.89 -17.31
CA ASP A 79 5.38 -2.15 -16.63
C ASP A 79 4.12 -2.84 -17.16
N ILE A 80 3.54 -2.28 -18.21
CA ILE A 80 2.52 -2.94 -19.01
C ILE A 80 3.12 -4.11 -19.78
N ARG A 81 2.35 -5.17 -19.88
CA ARG A 81 2.72 -6.39 -20.57
C ARG A 81 1.78 -6.62 -21.74
N CYS A 82 0.79 -7.50 -21.59
CA CYS A 82 -0.03 -7.99 -22.70
C CYS A 82 -1.48 -7.55 -22.58
N GLN A 83 -2.16 -7.38 -23.71
CA GLN A 83 -3.60 -7.12 -23.71
C GLN A 83 -4.35 -8.39 -23.27
N VAL A 84 -5.15 -8.28 -22.21
CA VAL A 84 -5.97 -9.39 -21.69
C VAL A 84 -7.41 -9.26 -22.19
N VAL A 85 -7.96 -8.05 -22.11
CA VAL A 85 -9.32 -7.75 -22.56
C VAL A 85 -9.30 -7.24 -24.00
N ASN A 86 -10.08 -7.89 -24.86
CA ASN A 86 -10.24 -7.49 -26.25
C ASN A 86 -11.22 -6.32 -26.38
N ARG A 87 -10.67 -5.10 -26.41
CA ARG A 87 -11.44 -3.86 -26.48
C ARG A 87 -12.36 -3.79 -27.70
N ALA A 88 -11.84 -4.18 -28.87
CA ALA A 88 -12.60 -4.11 -30.12
C ALA A 88 -13.87 -4.97 -30.07
N GLU A 89 -13.79 -6.13 -29.41
CA GLU A 89 -14.97 -6.98 -29.22
C GLU A 89 -15.95 -6.38 -28.20
N LEU A 90 -15.46 -5.74 -27.13
CA LEU A 90 -16.33 -5.02 -26.19
C LEU A 90 -17.08 -3.88 -26.87
N ASP A 91 -16.43 -3.10 -27.73
CA ASP A 91 -17.08 -2.02 -28.48
C ASP A 91 -18.12 -2.57 -29.46
N ARG A 92 -17.77 -3.62 -30.21
CA ARG A 92 -18.70 -4.28 -31.12
C ARG A 92 -19.95 -4.79 -30.37
N LEU A 93 -19.77 -5.34 -29.17
CA LEU A 93 -20.88 -5.84 -28.34
C LEU A 93 -21.70 -4.73 -27.68
N ALA A 94 -21.08 -3.59 -27.35
CA ALA A 94 -21.79 -2.41 -26.87
C ALA A 94 -22.77 -1.90 -27.95
N ASP A 95 -22.32 -1.86 -29.21
CA ASP A 95 -23.13 -1.39 -30.35
C ASP A 95 -24.34 -2.28 -30.65
N VAL A 96 -24.23 -3.60 -30.45
CA VAL A 96 -25.29 -4.56 -30.84
C VAL A 96 -26.14 -5.08 -29.68
N SER A 97 -25.68 -4.97 -28.44
CA SER A 97 -26.29 -5.67 -27.28
C SER A 97 -26.30 -4.90 -25.97
N SER A 98 -26.07 -3.57 -26.00
CA SER A 98 -26.12 -2.68 -24.83
C SER A 98 -25.17 -3.05 -23.68
N TYR A 99 -24.13 -3.85 -23.94
CA TYR A 99 -23.09 -4.17 -22.97
C TYR A 99 -22.08 -3.01 -22.86
N PHE A 100 -22.36 -2.01 -22.02
CA PHE A 100 -21.44 -0.92 -21.74
C PHE A 100 -20.46 -1.31 -20.61
N LEU A 101 -19.49 -2.17 -20.92
CA LEU A 101 -18.52 -2.70 -19.95
C LEU A 101 -17.20 -1.94 -19.88
N TYR A 102 -17.05 -0.92 -20.72
CA TYR A 102 -15.97 0.05 -20.67
C TYR A 102 -16.57 1.45 -20.54
N THR A 103 -16.03 2.23 -19.62
CA THR A 103 -16.43 3.62 -19.40
C THR A 103 -15.22 4.52 -19.59
N ALA A 104 -15.35 5.51 -20.46
CA ALA A 104 -14.44 6.65 -20.53
C ALA A 104 -15.19 7.89 -20.09
N ASN A 105 -14.61 8.64 -19.16
CA ASN A 105 -15.13 9.93 -18.72
C ASN A 105 -14.04 10.98 -18.85
N THR A 106 -14.34 12.08 -19.56
CA THR A 106 -13.47 13.24 -19.69
C THR A 106 -13.97 14.31 -18.73
N GLU A 107 -13.31 14.44 -17.59
CA GLU A 107 -13.59 15.47 -16.60
C GLU A 107 -12.29 16.21 -16.30
N GLN A 108 -12.33 17.54 -16.37
CA GLN A 108 -11.23 18.37 -15.90
C GLN A 108 -11.49 18.78 -14.46
N LYS A 109 -10.67 18.26 -13.55
CA LYS A 109 -10.79 18.54 -12.13
C LYS A 109 -9.42 18.65 -11.49
N VAL A 110 -9.17 19.76 -10.80
CA VAL A 110 -7.99 19.90 -9.95
C VAL A 110 -8.39 19.52 -8.53
N THR A 111 -7.74 18.52 -7.96
CA THR A 111 -7.87 18.14 -6.56
C THR A 111 -6.55 18.27 -5.84
N MET A 112 -6.63 18.62 -4.57
CA MET A 112 -5.51 18.49 -3.64
C MET A 112 -5.93 17.51 -2.58
N GLU A 113 -5.06 16.54 -2.34
CA GLU A 113 -5.30 15.47 -1.39
C GLU A 113 -4.07 15.35 -0.51
N GLY A 114 -4.31 15.04 0.76
CA GLY A 114 -3.29 15.05 1.78
C GLY A 114 -3.58 13.96 2.78
N ASN A 115 -2.61 13.08 3.00
CA ASN A 115 -2.68 12.03 4.00
C ASN A 115 -1.49 12.15 4.94
N VAL A 116 -1.74 12.03 6.23
CA VAL A 116 -0.69 11.99 7.25
C VAL A 116 -0.67 10.58 7.83
N HIS A 117 0.48 9.95 7.75
CA HIS A 117 0.78 8.69 8.41
C HIS A 117 1.70 8.97 9.58
N HIS A 118 1.46 8.31 10.71
CA HIS A 118 2.13 8.54 12.00
C HIS A 118 3.28 7.54 12.24
N SER A 119 3.60 6.73 11.24
CA SER A 119 4.84 5.97 11.15
C SER A 119 5.08 5.54 9.71
N PHE A 120 6.34 5.24 9.41
CA PHE A 120 6.74 4.62 8.16
C PHE A 120 5.99 3.30 7.89
N THR A 121 5.82 2.47 8.93
CA THR A 121 5.10 1.20 8.79
C THR A 121 3.62 1.40 8.43
N GLN A 122 2.95 2.37 9.04
CA GLN A 122 1.56 2.69 8.67
C GLN A 122 1.46 3.17 7.22
N TYR A 123 2.43 3.96 6.75
CA TYR A 123 2.50 4.36 5.35
C TYR A 123 2.64 3.15 4.42
N VAL A 124 3.57 2.23 4.69
CA VAL A 124 3.74 1.01 3.87
C VAL A 124 2.45 0.17 3.86
N GLN A 125 1.79 0.01 5.00
CA GLN A 125 0.54 -0.74 5.09
C GLN A 125 -0.60 -0.07 4.31
N ASN A 126 -0.77 1.25 4.42
CA ASN A 126 -1.87 1.94 3.75
C ASN A 126 -1.64 2.13 2.25
N SER A 127 -0.38 2.32 1.85
CA SER A 127 -0.02 2.62 0.45
C SER A 127 0.17 1.35 -0.38
N ASN A 128 0.78 0.31 0.21
CA ASN A 128 1.27 -0.84 -0.56
C ASN A 128 0.46 -2.12 -0.34
N LEU A 129 -0.33 -2.19 0.74
CA LEU A 129 -1.21 -3.32 1.03
C LEU A 129 -2.66 -2.89 0.86
N LYS A 130 -3.33 -3.37 -0.18
CA LYS A 130 -4.80 -3.25 -0.29
C LYS A 130 -5.44 -4.60 0.00
N ALA A 131 -6.22 -4.64 1.06
CA ALA A 131 -7.11 -5.73 1.35
C ALA A 131 -8.44 -5.54 0.59
N GLU A 132 -8.77 -6.45 -0.30
CA GLU A 132 -10.10 -6.49 -0.93
C GLU A 132 -11.11 -7.22 -0.04
N ALA A 133 -12.40 -6.92 -0.25
CA ALA A 133 -13.52 -7.44 0.55
C ALA A 133 -13.61 -8.98 0.59
N GLU A 134 -13.06 -9.68 -0.42
CA GLU A 134 -13.00 -11.14 -0.48
C GLU A 134 -11.77 -11.75 0.23
N GLY A 135 -11.01 -10.92 0.94
CA GLY A 135 -9.83 -11.36 1.66
C GLY A 135 -8.64 -11.66 0.77
N SER A 136 -8.49 -10.98 -0.37
CA SER A 136 -7.25 -10.97 -1.15
C SER A 136 -6.40 -9.78 -0.71
N ILE A 137 -5.20 -10.02 -0.19
CA ILE A 137 -4.17 -8.98 -0.11
C ILE A 137 -3.65 -8.79 -1.52
N VAL A 138 -3.88 -7.61 -2.07
CA VAL A 138 -3.17 -7.14 -3.25
C VAL A 138 -2.02 -6.27 -2.76
N LEU A 139 -0.79 -6.76 -2.91
CA LEU A 139 0.37 -5.89 -2.89
C LEU A 139 0.31 -5.03 -4.15
N ILE A 140 -0.11 -3.77 -4.01
CA ILE A 140 -0.02 -2.78 -5.08
C ILE A 140 1.20 -1.94 -4.78
N ALA A 141 2.39 -2.43 -5.08
CA ALA A 141 3.58 -1.61 -5.35
C ALA A 141 4.85 -2.47 -5.40
N GLY A 142 5.19 -2.95 -6.59
CA GLY A 142 6.56 -3.23 -6.95
C GLY A 142 7.30 -1.92 -7.16
N GLY A 143 8.64 -1.98 -7.27
CA GLY A 143 9.49 -0.86 -7.68
C GLY A 143 9.49 0.35 -6.73
N ASP A 144 8.50 1.23 -6.89
CA ASP A 144 8.38 2.53 -6.19
C ASP A 144 8.26 2.35 -4.69
N ALA A 145 7.47 1.38 -4.20
CA ALA A 145 7.41 1.14 -2.77
C ALA A 145 8.76 0.74 -2.20
N ARG A 146 9.54 -0.11 -2.88
CA ARG A 146 10.88 -0.48 -2.38
C ARG A 146 11.81 0.72 -2.31
N TYR A 147 11.74 1.60 -3.31
CA TYR A 147 12.52 2.83 -3.37
C TYR A 147 12.09 3.86 -2.32
N GLU A 148 10.80 4.25 -2.30
CA GLU A 148 10.21 5.13 -1.28
C GLU A 148 10.48 4.57 0.13
N CYS A 149 10.37 3.25 0.31
CA CYS A 149 10.72 2.58 1.56
C CYS A 149 12.18 2.79 1.94
N SER A 150 13.11 2.54 1.02
CA SER A 150 14.56 2.68 1.27
C SER A 150 14.98 4.11 1.64
N ILE A 151 14.27 5.14 1.16
CA ILE A 151 14.55 6.53 1.51
C ILE A 151 14.21 6.79 2.99
N PHE A 152 13.12 6.18 3.48
CA PHE A 152 12.53 6.49 4.78
C PHE A 152 12.83 5.44 5.88
N GLU A 153 13.48 4.32 5.54
CA GLU A 153 13.79 3.18 6.44
C GLU A 153 14.78 3.50 7.59
N ASP A 154 15.20 4.75 7.77
CA ASP A 154 16.06 5.11 8.90
C ASP A 154 15.28 5.00 10.22
N GLY A 155 15.42 3.83 10.85
CA GLY A 155 14.86 3.55 12.16
C GLY A 155 15.52 4.40 13.24
N THR A 156 14.69 5.08 14.04
CA THR A 156 14.80 5.23 15.52
C THR A 156 13.99 6.41 16.08
N THR A 157 13.42 7.29 15.25
CA THR A 157 12.63 8.45 15.72
C THR A 157 11.16 8.36 15.33
N ASP A 158 10.26 8.78 16.24
CA ASP A 158 8.85 8.98 15.94
C ASP A 158 8.75 9.93 14.73
N CYS A 159 8.04 9.53 13.68
CA CYS A 159 7.97 10.28 12.43
C CYS A 159 6.54 10.39 11.91
N TYR A 160 6.29 11.49 11.19
CA TYR A 160 5.13 11.61 10.32
C TYR A 160 5.59 11.43 8.88
N ILE A 161 4.92 10.58 8.11
CA ILE A 161 5.00 10.57 6.65
C ILE A 161 3.80 11.34 6.13
N VAL A 162 4.06 12.49 5.51
CA VAL A 162 3.02 13.33 4.91
C VAL A 162 3.04 13.10 3.41
N ASP A 163 1.97 12.54 2.86
CA ASP A 163 1.73 12.40 1.43
C ASP A 163 0.80 13.54 0.99
N ALA A 164 1.35 14.51 0.27
CA ALA A 164 0.61 15.63 -0.27
C ALA A 164 0.67 15.61 -1.79
N GLN A 165 -0.50 15.68 -2.43
CA GLN A 165 -0.61 15.62 -3.88
C GLN A 165 -1.45 16.76 -4.45
N SER A 166 -0.96 17.35 -5.53
CA SER A 166 -1.74 18.17 -6.45
C SER A 166 -2.03 17.35 -7.70
N LYS A 167 -3.30 17.10 -7.95
CA LYS A 167 -3.78 16.21 -9.01
C LYS A 167 -4.65 16.99 -9.97
N ILE A 168 -4.34 16.91 -11.25
CA ILE A 168 -5.16 17.42 -12.34
C ILE A 168 -5.72 16.19 -13.05
N LEU A 169 -6.98 15.88 -12.81
CA LEU A 169 -7.69 14.87 -13.59
C LEU A 169 -8.12 15.50 -14.92
N SER A 170 -7.87 14.81 -16.02
CA SER A 170 -8.36 15.16 -17.36
C SER A 170 -9.23 14.08 -17.98
N GLY A 171 -9.04 12.83 -17.56
CA GLY A 171 -9.86 11.72 -17.98
C GLY A 171 -9.73 10.52 -17.04
N SER A 172 -10.73 9.65 -17.06
CA SER A 172 -10.71 8.37 -16.36
C SER A 172 -11.33 7.27 -17.19
N TYR A 173 -10.78 6.07 -17.05
CA TYR A 173 -11.09 4.91 -17.87
C TYR A 173 -11.31 3.71 -16.96
N ARG A 174 -12.36 2.94 -17.21
CA ARG A 174 -12.73 1.81 -16.35
C ARG A 174 -13.26 0.64 -17.18
N ILE A 175 -12.93 -0.57 -16.74
CA ILE A 175 -13.63 -1.80 -17.11
C ILE A 175 -14.27 -2.46 -15.89
N HIS A 176 -15.23 -3.34 -16.13
CA HIS A 176 -15.94 -4.09 -15.09
C HIS A 176 -15.58 -5.58 -15.14
N PRO A 177 -14.61 -6.05 -14.32
CA PRO A 177 -14.07 -7.41 -14.42
C PRO A 177 -15.13 -8.51 -14.29
N ASP A 178 -15.98 -8.44 -13.27
CA ASP A 178 -17.00 -9.46 -13.01
C ASP A 178 -17.97 -9.60 -14.19
N ALA A 179 -18.42 -8.46 -14.73
CA ALA A 179 -19.33 -8.43 -15.87
C ALA A 179 -18.65 -8.93 -17.16
N ILE A 180 -17.37 -8.62 -17.36
CA ILE A 180 -16.57 -9.15 -18.47
C ILE A 180 -16.44 -10.67 -18.33
N MET A 181 -16.25 -11.18 -17.12
CA MET A 181 -16.11 -12.61 -16.87
C MET A 181 -17.41 -13.37 -17.06
N GLU A 182 -18.54 -12.81 -16.63
CA GLU A 182 -19.85 -13.35 -16.97
C GLU A 182 -20.09 -13.36 -18.48
N LEU A 183 -19.74 -12.27 -19.18
CA LEU A 183 -19.87 -12.17 -20.63
C LEU A 183 -18.94 -13.14 -21.37
N SER A 184 -17.76 -13.44 -20.83
CA SER A 184 -16.79 -14.35 -21.43
C SER A 184 -17.31 -15.80 -21.55
N LYS A 185 -18.32 -16.17 -20.76
CA LYS A 185 -18.96 -17.49 -20.81
C LYS A 185 -19.74 -17.71 -22.11
N THR A 186 -20.35 -16.65 -22.65
CA THR A 186 -21.11 -16.69 -23.91
C THR A 186 -20.30 -16.13 -25.09
N HIS A 187 -19.41 -15.17 -24.82
CA HIS A 187 -18.54 -14.54 -25.80
C HIS A 187 -17.07 -14.63 -25.37
N PRO A 188 -16.38 -15.78 -25.55
CA PRO A 188 -14.98 -15.94 -25.14
C PRO A 188 -14.02 -14.94 -25.79
N THR A 189 -14.40 -14.37 -26.94
CA THR A 189 -13.67 -13.37 -27.73
C THR A 189 -13.49 -12.03 -27.03
N VAL A 190 -14.20 -11.75 -25.93
CA VAL A 190 -13.98 -10.56 -25.08
C VAL A 190 -12.64 -10.59 -24.35
N LEU A 191 -12.04 -11.78 -24.23
CA LEU A 191 -10.63 -11.95 -23.85
C LEU A 191 -9.78 -12.13 -25.10
N THR A 192 -8.50 -11.80 -25.06
CA THR A 192 -7.61 -11.99 -26.22
C THR A 192 -7.31 -13.47 -26.46
N ALA A 193 -7.09 -13.84 -27.73
CA ALA A 193 -6.80 -15.23 -28.10
C ALA A 193 -5.53 -15.75 -27.41
N SER A 194 -4.46 -14.94 -27.39
CA SER A 194 -3.22 -15.29 -26.71
C SER A 194 -3.43 -15.57 -25.23
N PHE A 195 -4.22 -14.74 -24.54
CA PHE A 195 -4.51 -14.94 -23.12
C PHE A 195 -5.30 -16.22 -22.87
N ARG A 196 -6.34 -16.50 -23.68
CA ARG A 196 -7.10 -17.75 -23.57
C ARG A 196 -6.23 -18.99 -23.82
N ASP A 197 -5.33 -18.93 -24.80
CA ASP A 197 -4.42 -20.03 -25.11
C ASP A 197 -3.41 -20.26 -23.99
N ALA A 198 -2.88 -19.20 -23.38
CA ALA A 198 -1.99 -19.30 -22.22
C ALA A 198 -2.70 -19.91 -21.00
N VAL A 199 -3.95 -19.50 -20.74
CA VAL A 199 -4.80 -20.10 -19.69
C VAL A 199 -5.04 -21.59 -19.94
N ARG A 200 -5.33 -21.98 -21.19
CA ARG A 200 -5.52 -23.38 -21.56
C ARG A 200 -4.26 -24.20 -21.29
N GLN A 201 -3.08 -23.69 -21.67
CA GLN A 201 -1.81 -24.37 -21.42
C GLN A 201 -1.56 -24.60 -19.92
N VAL A 202 -1.84 -23.59 -19.08
CA VAL A 202 -1.74 -23.75 -17.61
C VAL A 202 -2.74 -24.77 -17.07
N ALA A 203 -3.95 -24.85 -17.64
CA ALA A 203 -4.95 -25.84 -17.25
C ALA A 203 -4.56 -27.27 -17.62
N GLU A 204 -4.00 -27.46 -18.82
CA GLU A 204 -3.64 -28.75 -19.41
C GLU A 204 -2.25 -29.25 -18.96
N ALA A 205 -1.45 -28.40 -18.32
CA ALA A 205 -0.13 -28.77 -17.80
C ALA A 205 -0.19 -29.95 -16.82
N SER A 206 0.79 -30.85 -16.93
CA SER A 206 0.96 -31.97 -16.00
C SER A 206 1.27 -31.46 -14.58
N ASP A 207 1.02 -32.27 -13.55
CA ASP A 207 1.36 -31.89 -12.16
C ASP A 207 2.87 -31.72 -11.91
N LYS A 208 3.73 -32.21 -12.82
CA LYS A 208 5.17 -31.99 -12.75
C LYS A 208 5.59 -30.67 -13.40
N ASP A 209 4.87 -30.23 -14.43
CA ASP A 209 5.26 -29.10 -15.27
C ASP A 209 4.43 -27.83 -14.99
N PHE A 210 3.35 -27.94 -14.20
CA PHE A 210 2.44 -26.81 -14.00
C PHE A 210 3.13 -25.58 -13.39
N LEU A 211 4.15 -25.77 -12.53
CA LEU A 211 4.90 -24.66 -11.96
C LEU A 211 5.61 -23.85 -13.04
N ALA A 212 6.35 -24.52 -13.94
CA ALA A 212 7.02 -23.85 -15.05
C ALA A 212 6.04 -23.15 -16.01
N CYS A 213 4.87 -23.76 -16.25
CA CYS A 213 3.82 -23.13 -17.06
C CYS A 213 3.24 -21.88 -16.38
N VAL A 214 3.01 -21.92 -15.06
CA VAL A 214 2.54 -20.75 -14.31
C VAL A 214 3.62 -19.67 -14.25
N ASP A 215 4.89 -20.01 -14.03
CA ASP A 215 5.99 -19.05 -14.02
C ASP A 215 6.14 -18.36 -15.37
N SER A 216 6.05 -19.11 -16.48
CA SER A 216 6.06 -18.54 -17.82
C SER A 216 4.84 -17.62 -18.07
N PHE A 217 3.66 -18.01 -17.58
CA PHE A 217 2.47 -17.18 -17.64
C PHE A 217 2.65 -15.86 -16.88
N ILE A 218 3.14 -15.91 -15.64
CA ILE A 218 3.38 -14.73 -14.80
C ILE A 218 4.50 -13.86 -15.38
N HIS A 219 5.53 -14.46 -15.97
CA HIS A 219 6.58 -13.69 -16.65
C HIS A 219 6.04 -12.93 -17.86
N THR A 220 5.16 -13.57 -18.65
CA THR A 220 4.61 -13.00 -19.89
C THR A 220 3.55 -11.95 -19.62
N TYR A 221 2.60 -12.25 -18.73
CA TYR A 221 1.45 -11.40 -18.47
C TYR A 221 1.62 -10.54 -17.21
N GLY A 222 2.47 -10.90 -16.26
CA GLY A 222 2.47 -10.30 -14.93
C GLY A 222 1.38 -10.89 -14.04
N THR A 223 1.11 -10.20 -12.94
CA THR A 223 0.25 -10.72 -11.85
C THR A 223 -1.14 -10.11 -11.83
N HIS A 224 -1.35 -8.96 -12.48
CA HIS A 224 -2.62 -8.23 -12.43
C HIS A 224 -3.02 -7.67 -13.79
N VAL A 225 -4.25 -7.19 -13.89
CA VAL A 225 -4.79 -6.44 -15.03
C VAL A 225 -5.16 -5.05 -14.55
N VAL A 226 -4.82 -4.03 -15.34
CA VAL A 226 -5.26 -2.65 -15.09
C VAL A 226 -6.75 -2.55 -15.40
N THR A 227 -7.57 -2.27 -14.39
CA THR A 227 -9.03 -2.21 -14.53
C THR A 227 -9.57 -0.80 -14.45
N TYR A 228 -8.75 0.13 -13.98
CA TYR A 228 -9.06 1.55 -13.91
C TYR A 228 -7.79 2.36 -14.11
N ALA A 229 -7.88 3.47 -14.83
CA ALA A 229 -6.80 4.43 -14.97
C ALA A 229 -7.33 5.87 -14.93
N GLU A 230 -6.56 6.78 -14.34
CA GLU A 230 -6.78 8.22 -14.43
C GLU A 230 -5.63 8.86 -15.17
N VAL A 231 -5.93 9.86 -15.99
CA VAL A 231 -4.94 10.59 -16.78
C VAL A 231 -5.01 12.08 -16.52
N GLY A 232 -3.85 12.71 -16.57
CA GLY A 232 -3.71 14.15 -16.37
C GLY A 232 -2.33 14.52 -15.87
N GLY A 233 -2.27 15.34 -14.83
CA GLY A 233 -1.04 15.77 -14.18
C GLY A 233 -1.03 15.42 -12.69
N LEU A 234 0.11 15.03 -12.15
CA LEU A 234 0.29 14.71 -10.74
C LEU A 234 1.60 15.31 -10.25
N LEU A 235 1.52 16.09 -9.18
CA LEU A 235 2.65 16.44 -8.33
C LEU A 235 2.42 15.74 -7.00
N LYS A 236 3.22 14.72 -6.68
CA LYS A 236 3.20 14.00 -5.40
C LYS A 236 4.45 14.38 -4.60
N VAL A 237 4.26 14.75 -3.35
CA VAL A 237 5.33 15.11 -2.42
C VAL A 237 5.15 14.27 -1.16
N LEU A 238 6.10 13.39 -0.91
CA LEU A 238 6.20 12.65 0.35
C LEU A 238 7.27 13.29 1.21
N VAL A 239 6.94 13.59 2.47
CA VAL A 239 7.89 14.14 3.44
C VAL A 239 7.91 13.29 4.70
N GLN A 240 9.09 12.85 5.12
CA GLN A 240 9.31 12.24 6.44
C GLN A 240 9.78 13.30 7.42
N LEU A 241 8.87 13.69 8.31
CA LEU A 241 9.07 14.68 9.35
C LEU A 241 9.35 13.99 10.68
N ASP A 242 10.33 14.48 11.45
CA ASP A 242 10.49 14.09 12.86
C ASP A 242 9.31 14.62 13.68
N ALA A 243 8.57 13.73 14.34
CA ALA A 243 7.41 14.09 15.14
C ALA A 243 7.78 15.06 16.29
N LYS A 244 9.03 15.07 16.75
CA LYS A 244 9.52 16.02 17.76
C LYS A 244 9.59 17.45 17.26
N ARG A 245 9.74 17.67 15.95
CA ARG A 245 9.72 19.00 15.32
C ARG A 245 8.30 19.56 15.21
N TYR A 246 7.29 18.69 15.25
CA TYR A 246 5.89 19.04 15.12
C TYR A 246 5.17 18.89 16.48
N LYS A 247 5.22 19.94 17.31
CA LYS A 247 4.68 19.92 18.69
C LYS A 247 3.33 20.63 18.87
N THR A 248 2.75 21.20 17.82
CA THR A 248 1.60 22.09 17.97
C THR A 248 0.28 21.34 17.95
N VAL A 249 -0.39 21.37 19.11
CA VAL A 249 -1.73 20.87 19.42
C VAL A 249 -2.83 21.53 18.55
N GLU A 250 -2.51 22.60 17.81
CA GLU A 250 -3.49 23.41 17.08
C GLU A 250 -3.61 23.12 15.57
N ASN A 251 -2.67 22.37 14.96
CA ASN A 251 -2.68 22.14 13.52
C ASN A 251 -3.22 20.74 13.18
N THR A 252 -4.33 20.71 12.44
CA THR A 252 -4.96 19.47 11.96
C THR A 252 -4.05 18.73 10.95
N GLU A 253 -4.25 17.43 10.76
CA GLU A 253 -3.55 16.67 9.68
C GLU A 253 -3.78 17.31 8.31
N THR A 254 -4.96 17.91 8.10
CA THR A 254 -5.28 18.70 6.91
C THR A 254 -4.32 19.90 6.76
N ALA A 255 -4.09 20.65 7.84
CA ALA A 255 -3.13 21.76 7.82
C ALA A 255 -1.69 21.28 7.56
N LEU A 256 -1.26 20.19 8.20
CA LEU A 256 0.05 19.59 7.96
C LEU A 256 0.24 19.18 6.50
N SER A 257 -0.77 18.55 5.90
CA SER A 257 -0.73 18.16 4.48
C SER A 257 -0.75 19.37 3.54
N ALA A 258 -1.50 20.42 3.87
CA ALA A 258 -1.55 21.65 3.10
C ALA A 258 -0.22 22.40 3.16
N ASP A 259 0.43 22.44 4.33
CA ASP A 259 1.72 23.11 4.55
C ASP A 259 2.85 22.55 3.66
N VAL A 260 2.79 21.27 3.27
CA VAL A 260 3.77 20.65 2.36
C VAL A 260 3.73 21.28 0.96
N LEU A 261 2.54 21.46 0.38
CA LEU A 261 2.44 22.08 -0.95
C LEU A 261 2.56 23.61 -0.84
N ASN A 262 1.96 24.22 0.18
CA ASN A 262 2.07 25.67 0.41
C ASN A 262 3.53 26.12 0.64
N GLY A 263 4.33 25.33 1.36
CA GLY A 263 5.73 25.64 1.64
C GLY A 263 6.65 25.56 0.42
N LEU A 264 6.37 24.68 -0.54
CA LEU A 264 7.16 24.60 -1.78
C LEU A 264 6.98 25.86 -2.64
N PHE A 265 5.76 26.41 -2.69
CA PHE A 265 5.39 27.48 -3.62
C PHE A 265 5.11 28.84 -2.98
N LYS A 266 5.15 28.99 -1.65
CA LYS A 266 4.71 30.21 -0.92
C LYS A 266 3.32 30.71 -1.30
N ALA A 267 2.47 29.83 -1.81
CA ALA A 267 1.11 30.18 -2.18
C ALA A 267 0.19 29.97 -0.97
N SER A 268 -0.64 30.96 -0.67
CA SER A 268 -1.77 30.77 0.23
C SER A 268 -2.83 29.98 -0.53
N TRP A 269 -2.79 28.65 -0.44
CA TRP A 269 -3.93 27.86 -0.91
C TRP A 269 -5.14 28.07 0.03
N GLU A 270 -6.35 28.06 -0.53
CA GLU A 270 -7.58 28.21 0.26
C GLU A 270 -7.73 27.05 1.25
N GLY A 271 -7.46 27.30 2.55
CA GLY A 271 -7.70 26.34 3.63
C GLY A 271 -6.54 26.04 4.60
N GLY A 272 -5.82 27.06 5.11
CA GLY A 272 -4.90 26.99 6.28
C GLY A 272 -3.46 26.59 5.94
N SER A 273 -2.40 27.07 6.60
CA SER A 273 -2.20 27.98 7.74
C SER A 273 -1.12 29.03 7.41
N SER A 274 -0.91 29.98 8.33
CA SER A 274 0.00 31.14 8.34
C SER A 274 1.31 31.05 7.52
N THR A 275 1.85 32.21 7.14
CA THR A 275 3.10 32.45 6.39
C THR A 275 4.38 31.76 6.90
N GLU A 276 4.31 30.99 7.99
CA GLU A 276 5.42 30.27 8.63
C GLU A 276 5.15 28.78 8.92
N GLY A 277 3.98 28.23 8.57
CA GLY A 277 3.59 26.85 8.89
C GLY A 277 4.62 25.81 8.41
N TYR A 278 5.12 25.93 7.18
CA TYR A 278 6.07 24.99 6.59
C TYR A 278 7.48 24.96 7.23
N LYS A 279 7.82 25.83 8.19
CA LYS A 279 9.19 25.89 8.76
C LYS A 279 9.65 24.58 9.40
N TYR A 280 8.73 23.80 9.98
CA TYR A 280 9.07 22.52 10.59
C TYR A 280 9.43 21.45 9.55
N LEU A 281 9.03 21.63 8.28
CA LEU A 281 9.35 20.72 7.18
C LEU A 281 10.78 20.90 6.68
N GLU A 282 11.42 22.05 6.92
CA GLU A 282 12.77 22.34 6.45
C GLU A 282 13.77 21.26 6.89
N ASP A 283 14.61 20.77 5.98
CA ASP A 283 15.57 19.67 6.20
C ASP A 283 14.96 18.28 6.43
N SER A 284 13.64 18.13 6.33
CA SER A 284 13.01 16.80 6.41
C SER A 284 13.31 16.00 5.14
N LYS A 285 13.50 14.69 5.24
CA LYS A 285 13.69 13.84 4.04
C LYS A 285 12.44 13.92 3.17
N CYS A 286 12.59 14.04 1.86
CA CYS A 286 11.44 14.07 0.96
C CYS A 286 11.68 13.31 -0.35
N HIS A 287 10.58 12.91 -0.97
CA HIS A 287 10.52 12.37 -2.32
C HIS A 287 9.47 13.14 -3.10
N ILE A 288 9.83 13.63 -4.28
CA ILE A 288 8.93 14.40 -5.16
C ILE A 288 8.83 13.70 -6.50
N LYS A 289 7.61 13.40 -6.93
CA LYS A 289 7.30 12.79 -8.22
C LYS A 289 6.37 13.72 -9.00
N VAL A 290 6.76 14.06 -10.23
CA VAL A 290 5.96 14.88 -11.15
C VAL A 290 5.64 14.05 -12.40
N LEU A 291 4.36 13.96 -12.74
CA LEU A 291 3.86 13.26 -13.93
C LEU A 291 2.94 14.19 -14.71
N GLY A 292 2.97 14.11 -16.04
CA GLY A 292 2.15 14.94 -16.93
C GLY A 292 2.55 16.42 -16.94
N GLY A 293 2.12 17.11 -17.99
CA GLY A 293 2.51 18.48 -18.28
C GLY A 293 3.97 18.60 -18.70
N ASP A 294 4.43 19.85 -18.79
CA ASP A 294 5.82 20.19 -19.00
C ASP A 294 6.56 20.20 -17.65
N VAL A 295 7.19 19.08 -17.33
CA VAL A 295 7.88 18.86 -16.04
C VAL A 295 9.04 19.84 -15.79
N ARG A 296 9.54 20.50 -16.84
CA ARG A 296 10.67 21.44 -16.75
C ARG A 296 10.40 22.64 -15.86
N TYR A 297 9.13 23.02 -15.71
CA TYR A 297 8.74 24.07 -14.76
C TYR A 297 9.02 23.69 -13.30
N LEU A 298 9.18 22.39 -13.00
CA LEU A 298 9.36 21.84 -11.66
C LEU A 298 10.69 21.06 -11.49
N ASP A 299 11.65 21.20 -12.41
CA ASP A 299 12.95 20.46 -12.39
C ASP A 299 13.75 20.69 -11.09
N GLU A 300 13.60 21.85 -10.47
CA GLU A 300 14.26 22.16 -9.19
C GLU A 300 13.69 21.32 -8.02
N LEU A 301 12.47 20.78 -8.14
CA LEU A 301 11.85 19.93 -7.13
C LEU A 301 12.21 18.46 -7.30
N THR A 302 12.32 17.97 -8.53
CA THR A 302 12.50 16.54 -8.83
C THR A 302 13.83 15.98 -8.31
N ASN A 303 14.83 16.83 -8.09
CA ASN A 303 16.14 16.47 -7.53
C ASN A 303 16.26 16.72 -6.02
N MET A 304 15.15 17.05 -5.34
CA MET A 304 15.14 17.41 -3.93
C MET A 304 15.01 16.17 -3.04
N ASN A 305 16.07 15.82 -2.31
CA ASN A 305 16.07 14.73 -1.32
C ASN A 305 15.76 15.20 0.12
N ASN A 306 15.95 16.50 0.39
CA ASN A 306 15.59 17.13 1.65
C ASN A 306 14.72 18.34 1.36
N TYR A 307 13.60 18.42 2.07
CA TYR A 307 12.60 19.45 1.88
C TYR A 307 13.19 20.83 2.14
N ARG A 308 12.88 21.74 1.22
CA ARG A 308 13.32 23.13 1.22
C ARG A 308 12.15 24.00 0.81
N ALA A 309 11.70 24.83 1.74
CA ALA A 309 10.68 25.79 1.42
C ALA A 309 11.17 26.81 0.38
N ASN A 310 10.25 27.31 -0.44
CA ASN A 310 10.47 28.45 -1.33
C ASN A 310 11.53 28.24 -2.40
N LYS A 311 11.73 26.99 -2.84
CA LYS A 311 12.69 26.71 -3.90
C LYS A 311 12.20 27.17 -5.25
N VAL A 312 10.91 27.06 -5.50
CA VAL A 312 10.33 27.33 -6.81
C VAL A 312 9.42 28.56 -6.75
N ASP A 313 9.45 29.34 -7.82
CA ASP A 313 8.58 30.50 -7.97
C ASP A 313 7.10 30.07 -7.99
N PRO A 314 6.19 30.78 -7.30
CA PRO A 314 4.76 30.42 -7.27
C PRO A 314 4.13 30.27 -8.66
N SER A 315 4.60 31.05 -9.65
CA SER A 315 4.07 31.00 -11.01
C SER A 315 4.42 29.70 -11.74
N ALA A 316 5.47 28.99 -11.35
CA ALA A 316 5.88 27.75 -11.99
C ALA A 316 4.84 26.63 -11.80
N LEU A 317 4.18 26.60 -10.64
CA LEU A 317 3.07 25.65 -10.41
C LEU A 317 1.92 25.93 -11.38
N THR A 318 1.51 27.19 -11.53
CA THR A 318 0.43 27.57 -12.46
C THR A 318 0.82 27.32 -13.91
N GLN A 319 2.08 27.54 -14.28
CA GLN A 319 2.60 27.24 -15.62
C GLN A 319 2.60 25.73 -15.91
N TRP A 320 3.06 24.91 -14.97
CA TRP A 320 2.97 23.46 -15.06
C TRP A 320 1.50 23.02 -15.17
N GLN A 321 0.62 23.50 -14.30
CA GLN A 321 -0.81 23.16 -14.34
C GLN A 321 -1.45 23.50 -15.69
N SER A 322 -1.13 24.68 -16.24
CA SER A 322 -1.64 25.13 -17.54
C SER A 322 -1.05 24.35 -18.72
N SER A 323 0.11 23.73 -18.52
CA SER A 323 0.76 22.88 -19.53
C SER A 323 0.16 21.48 -19.62
N VAL A 324 -0.71 21.08 -18.68
CA VAL A 324 -1.43 19.80 -18.72
C VAL A 324 -2.61 19.93 -19.68
N VAL A 325 -2.42 19.45 -20.90
CA VAL A 325 -3.38 19.52 -22.00
C VAL A 325 -3.79 18.11 -22.37
N PHE A 326 -5.10 17.88 -22.36
CA PHE A 326 -5.68 16.61 -22.77
C PHE A 326 -6.47 16.79 -24.05
N ASN A 327 -6.14 16.02 -25.08
CA ASN A 327 -6.86 15.96 -26.33
C ASN A 327 -7.28 14.49 -26.61
N PRO A 328 -8.58 14.16 -26.49
CA PRO A 328 -9.06 12.79 -26.67
C PRO A 328 -8.91 12.28 -28.12
N ASP A 329 -8.80 13.19 -29.09
CA ASP A 329 -8.71 12.87 -30.51
C ASP A 329 -7.26 12.85 -31.03
N ASP A 330 -6.31 13.42 -30.29
CA ASP A 330 -4.91 13.57 -30.70
C ASP A 330 -3.95 13.42 -29.50
N PHE A 331 -3.46 12.20 -29.30
CA PHE A 331 -2.53 11.87 -28.22
C PHE A 331 -1.16 12.54 -28.36
N GLU A 332 -0.68 12.86 -29.57
CA GLU A 332 0.61 13.54 -29.75
C GLU A 332 0.54 15.01 -29.30
N LYS A 333 -0.67 15.59 -29.24
CA LYS A 333 -0.93 16.91 -28.67
C LYS A 333 -1.35 16.86 -27.19
N SER A 334 -1.48 15.67 -26.62
CA SER A 334 -1.75 15.50 -25.19
C SER A 334 -0.43 15.51 -24.42
N SER A 335 -0.35 16.33 -23.39
CA SER A 335 0.76 16.35 -22.43
C SER A 335 0.40 15.63 -21.12
N THR A 336 -0.74 14.95 -21.05
CA THR A 336 -1.16 14.17 -19.88
C THR A 336 -0.37 12.86 -19.75
N SER A 337 -0.17 12.40 -18.52
CA SER A 337 0.33 11.07 -18.21
C SER A 337 -0.70 10.26 -17.42
N VAL A 338 -0.48 8.94 -17.29
CA VAL A 338 -1.26 8.13 -16.34
C VAL A 338 -0.82 8.49 -14.92
N ILE A 339 -1.77 8.96 -14.13
CA ILE A 339 -1.51 9.49 -12.77
C ILE A 339 -1.99 8.52 -11.69
N ARG A 340 -2.82 7.54 -12.04
CA ARG A 340 -3.29 6.47 -11.16
C ARG A 340 -3.74 5.27 -11.97
N MET A 341 -3.50 4.08 -11.44
CA MET A 341 -4.12 2.84 -11.89
C MET A 341 -4.73 2.09 -10.72
N ASN A 342 -5.83 1.37 -10.95
CA ASN A 342 -6.24 0.26 -10.08
C ASN A 342 -6.07 -1.06 -10.83
N PHE A 343 -5.82 -2.09 -10.05
CA PHE A 343 -5.46 -3.41 -10.56
C PHE A 343 -6.42 -4.45 -10.02
N THR A 344 -6.70 -5.46 -10.82
CA THR A 344 -7.42 -6.67 -10.40
C THR A 344 -6.53 -7.87 -10.67
N PRO A 345 -6.40 -8.83 -9.73
CA PRO A 345 -5.56 -10.01 -9.93
C PRO A 345 -5.91 -10.74 -11.23
N ILE A 346 -4.88 -11.13 -11.99
CA ILE A 346 -5.09 -11.67 -13.34
C ILE A 346 -5.87 -13.00 -13.33
N TYR A 347 -5.81 -13.75 -12.22
CA TYR A 347 -6.58 -14.98 -12.05
C TYR A 347 -8.09 -14.74 -11.98
N GLU A 348 -8.55 -13.51 -11.72
CA GLU A 348 -9.98 -13.19 -11.81
C GLU A 348 -10.46 -13.17 -13.25
N PHE A 349 -9.57 -12.97 -14.23
CA PHE A 349 -9.89 -13.05 -15.65
C PHE A 349 -9.89 -14.48 -16.21
N VAL A 350 -9.76 -15.50 -15.35
CA VAL A 350 -9.61 -16.91 -15.73
C VAL A 350 -10.87 -17.70 -15.40
N SER A 351 -11.57 -18.20 -16.43
CA SER A 351 -12.80 -18.99 -16.25
C SER A 351 -12.54 -20.47 -15.92
N ASN A 352 -11.38 -21.02 -16.29
CA ASN A 352 -11.03 -22.41 -16.00
C ASN A 352 -10.64 -22.58 -14.52
N PRO A 353 -11.35 -23.40 -13.72
CA PRO A 353 -11.09 -23.54 -12.28
C PRO A 353 -9.69 -24.05 -11.93
N THR A 354 -9.14 -24.96 -12.73
CA THR A 354 -7.81 -25.54 -12.49
C THR A 354 -6.73 -24.51 -12.73
N ALA A 355 -6.76 -23.81 -13.87
CA ALA A 355 -5.80 -22.73 -14.14
C ALA A 355 -5.93 -21.59 -13.14
N LYS A 356 -7.17 -21.17 -12.80
CA LYS A 356 -7.41 -20.12 -11.80
C LYS A 356 -6.77 -20.50 -10.46
N LYS A 357 -6.97 -21.73 -9.98
CA LYS A 357 -6.38 -22.21 -8.73
C LYS A 357 -4.85 -22.22 -8.79
N ARG A 358 -4.26 -22.76 -9.85
CA ARG A 358 -2.79 -22.84 -10.02
C ARG A 358 -2.14 -21.46 -10.04
N ILE A 359 -2.67 -20.53 -10.84
CA ILE A 359 -2.17 -19.15 -10.94
C ILE A 359 -2.32 -18.42 -9.60
N ARG A 360 -3.49 -18.51 -8.96
CA ARG A 360 -3.76 -17.87 -7.66
C ARG A 360 -2.79 -18.34 -6.58
N SER A 361 -2.49 -19.64 -6.51
CA SER A 361 -1.59 -20.19 -5.50
C SER A 361 -0.17 -19.62 -5.60
N ILE A 362 0.37 -19.45 -6.81
CA ILE A 362 1.72 -18.91 -7.02
C ILE A 362 1.77 -17.40 -6.72
N ILE A 363 0.79 -16.64 -7.23
CA ILE A 363 0.72 -15.20 -6.96
C ILE A 363 0.65 -14.93 -5.44
N ASN A 364 -0.20 -15.67 -4.72
CA ASN A 364 -0.32 -15.50 -3.27
C ASN A 364 0.94 -15.92 -2.51
N GLY A 365 1.66 -16.96 -2.96
CA GLY A 365 2.94 -17.38 -2.37
C GLY A 365 4.01 -16.31 -2.50
N SER A 366 4.23 -15.79 -3.71
CA SER A 366 5.22 -14.72 -3.95
C SER A 366 4.91 -13.42 -3.20
N MET A 367 3.63 -13.14 -2.91
CA MET A 367 3.23 -12.00 -2.09
C MET A 367 3.61 -12.20 -0.61
N GLN A 368 3.53 -13.43 -0.09
CA GLN A 368 4.00 -13.73 1.27
C GLN A 368 5.52 -13.57 1.36
N ASP A 369 6.28 -14.06 0.36
CA ASP A 369 7.73 -13.90 0.30
C ASP A 369 8.15 -12.42 0.24
N LEU A 370 7.39 -11.56 -0.46
CA LEU A 370 7.63 -10.11 -0.50
C LEU A 370 7.39 -9.44 0.85
N ILE A 371 6.34 -9.86 1.58
CA ILE A 371 6.07 -9.38 2.94
C ILE A 371 7.21 -9.81 3.89
N GLU A 372 7.74 -11.02 3.72
CA GLU A 372 8.89 -11.50 4.49
C GLU A 372 10.19 -10.74 4.16
N LEU A 373 10.41 -10.42 2.87
CA LEU A 373 11.56 -9.67 2.37
C LEU A 373 11.56 -8.21 2.85
N LEU A 374 10.38 -7.57 2.95
CA LEU A 374 10.21 -6.19 3.43
C LEU A 374 10.42 -6.03 4.95
N GLY A 375 10.90 -7.08 5.62
CA GLY A 375 11.40 -6.99 6.98
C GLY A 375 10.37 -7.48 7.98
N ASN A 376 10.66 -8.65 8.53
CA ASN A 376 9.86 -9.35 9.53
C ASN A 376 9.50 -8.54 10.79
N ARG A 377 9.96 -7.30 11.02
CA ARG A 377 9.77 -6.57 12.30
C ARG A 377 8.33 -6.12 12.56
N ASN A 378 7.56 -5.76 11.53
CA ASN A 378 6.20 -5.22 11.70
C ASN A 378 5.12 -5.95 10.89
N PHE A 379 5.51 -6.80 9.93
CA PHE A 379 4.57 -7.57 9.13
C PHE A 379 4.39 -8.98 9.74
N VAL A 380 3.30 -9.16 10.49
CA VAL A 380 2.92 -10.45 11.08
C VAL A 380 1.50 -10.82 10.76
N ASN A 381 1.28 -12.13 10.60
CA ASN A 381 -0.04 -12.73 10.46
C ASN A 381 -0.36 -13.52 11.74
N VAL A 382 -1.06 -12.89 12.67
CA VAL A 382 -1.42 -13.52 13.95
C VAL A 382 -2.88 -13.38 14.29
N SER A 383 -3.41 -14.28 15.11
CA SER A 383 -4.74 -14.18 15.68
C SER A 383 -4.72 -14.29 17.20
N PHE A 384 -5.67 -13.64 17.87
CA PHE A 384 -5.82 -13.70 19.32
C PHE A 384 -7.25 -13.34 19.75
N PRO A 385 -7.68 -13.78 20.94
CA PRO A 385 -8.98 -13.39 21.49
C PRO A 385 -9.02 -11.89 21.79
N TYR A 386 -10.08 -11.21 21.37
CA TYR A 386 -10.34 -9.80 21.67
C TYR A 386 -10.51 -9.54 23.18
N ASN A 387 -11.04 -10.53 23.90
CA ASN A 387 -11.31 -10.47 25.34
C ASN A 387 -10.51 -11.52 26.13
N PRO A 388 -9.21 -11.28 26.43
CA PRO A 388 -8.48 -12.12 27.36
C PRO A 388 -8.82 -11.76 28.82
N GLU A 389 -9.72 -12.53 29.45
CA GLU A 389 -10.18 -12.25 30.83
C GLU A 389 -9.23 -12.77 31.91
N ASN A 390 -8.68 -13.97 31.73
CA ASN A 390 -7.81 -14.60 32.71
C ASN A 390 -6.49 -14.99 32.06
N ILE A 391 -5.43 -14.25 32.38
CA ILE A 391 -4.11 -14.49 31.79
C ILE A 391 -3.20 -15.16 32.81
N LYS A 392 -2.68 -16.31 32.43
CA LYS A 392 -1.67 -17.06 33.19
C LYS A 392 -0.27 -16.71 32.71
N TYR A 393 0.62 -16.41 33.65
CA TYR A 393 1.99 -16.01 33.33
C TYR A 393 2.98 -16.47 34.41
N VAL A 394 4.24 -16.62 34.01
CA VAL A 394 5.38 -16.92 34.86
C VAL A 394 6.47 -15.90 34.56
N ILE A 395 6.93 -15.21 35.60
CA ILE A 395 8.08 -14.32 35.48
C ILE A 395 9.31 -15.09 35.96
N GLY A 396 10.39 -15.12 35.17
CA GLY A 396 11.67 -15.48 35.76
C GLY A 396 11.83 -16.92 36.26
N LYS A 397 11.12 -17.89 35.66
CA LYS A 397 11.06 -19.29 36.12
C LYS A 397 10.48 -19.46 37.54
N THR A 398 9.69 -18.51 38.02
CA THR A 398 8.95 -18.62 39.29
C THR A 398 7.64 -19.41 39.14
N SER A 399 6.85 -19.53 40.21
CA SER A 399 5.54 -20.18 40.17
C SER A 399 4.56 -19.45 39.26
N GLU A 400 3.62 -20.20 38.67
CA GLU A 400 2.50 -19.64 37.89
C GLU A 400 1.73 -18.59 38.70
N LYS A 401 1.42 -17.47 38.04
CA LYS A 401 0.55 -16.41 38.53
C LYS A 401 -0.61 -16.22 37.54
N SER A 402 -1.73 -15.72 38.05
CA SER A 402 -2.88 -15.35 37.24
C SER A 402 -3.23 -13.88 37.44
N CYS A 403 -3.63 -13.21 36.36
CA CYS A 403 -4.22 -11.89 36.40
C CYS A 403 -5.63 -11.95 35.79
N ALA A 404 -6.63 -11.57 36.57
CA ALA A 404 -8.00 -11.41 36.11
C ALA A 404 -8.22 -9.96 35.66
N SER A 405 -8.81 -9.79 34.49
CA SER A 405 -9.20 -8.51 33.88
C SER A 405 -8.12 -7.42 33.91
N PRO A 406 -6.92 -7.67 33.36
CA PRO A 406 -5.88 -6.64 33.25
C PRO A 406 -6.32 -5.42 32.43
N ASP A 407 -5.94 -4.23 32.89
CA ASP A 407 -6.19 -2.97 32.18
C ASP A 407 -5.43 -2.90 30.85
N VAL A 408 -4.22 -3.46 30.80
CA VAL A 408 -3.36 -3.51 29.61
C VAL A 408 -2.90 -4.94 29.38
N VAL A 409 -2.99 -5.42 28.15
CA VAL A 409 -2.56 -6.76 27.73
C VAL A 409 -1.69 -6.62 26.49
N ASN A 410 -0.47 -7.12 26.57
CA ASN A 410 0.43 -7.22 25.43
C ASN A 410 0.26 -8.57 24.73
N LEU A 411 0.30 -8.54 23.40
CA LEU A 411 0.24 -9.73 22.56
C LEU A 411 1.65 -10.04 22.09
N VAL A 412 2.10 -11.27 22.30
CA VAL A 412 3.45 -11.73 22.01
C VAL A 412 3.43 -12.87 21.00
N TYR A 413 4.23 -12.74 19.95
CA TYR A 413 4.43 -13.79 18.94
C TYR A 413 5.90 -13.82 18.53
N ALA A 414 6.47 -15.01 18.33
CA ALA A 414 7.87 -15.19 17.92
C ALA A 414 8.90 -14.35 18.73
N GLY A 415 8.69 -14.22 20.04
CA GLY A 415 9.62 -13.49 20.90
C GLY A 415 9.55 -11.96 20.80
N ARG A 416 8.41 -11.39 20.35
CA ARG A 416 8.22 -9.93 20.26
C ARG A 416 6.78 -9.52 20.57
N HIS A 417 6.61 -8.27 20.97
CA HIS A 417 5.30 -7.65 21.11
C HIS A 417 4.76 -7.25 19.74
N VAL A 418 3.52 -7.64 19.43
CA VAL A 418 2.88 -7.41 18.11
C VAL A 418 1.65 -6.50 18.19
N ALA A 419 0.99 -6.45 19.34
CA ALA A 419 -0.12 -5.55 19.62
C ALA A 419 -0.28 -5.36 21.14
N THR A 420 -1.08 -4.37 21.54
CA THR A 420 -1.51 -4.16 22.92
C THR A 420 -3.03 -3.93 22.95
N ILE A 421 -3.76 -4.73 23.73
CA ILE A 421 -5.16 -4.45 24.10
C ILE A 421 -5.16 -3.57 25.34
N CYS A 422 -5.90 -2.47 25.28
CA CYS A 422 -6.10 -1.57 26.41
C CYS A 422 -7.58 -1.50 26.77
N THR A 423 -7.90 -1.71 28.03
CA THR A 423 -9.21 -1.37 28.61
C THR A 423 -9.17 0.11 28.99
N GLU A 424 -9.97 0.93 28.31
CA GLU A 424 -9.90 2.38 28.44
C GLU A 424 -11.27 3.05 28.25
N ARG A 425 -11.37 4.29 28.72
CA ARG A 425 -12.57 5.11 28.56
C ARG A 425 -12.50 5.87 27.24
N VAL A 426 -13.39 5.53 26.30
CA VAL A 426 -13.56 6.25 25.02
C VAL A 426 -14.97 6.79 24.97
N GLU A 427 -15.15 8.03 25.44
CA GLU A 427 -16.49 8.61 25.65
C GLU A 427 -17.32 8.73 24.37
N ALA A 428 -16.66 8.87 23.22
CA ALA A 428 -17.30 8.91 21.91
C ALA A 428 -17.88 7.56 21.46
N ILE A 429 -17.45 6.43 22.06
CA ILE A 429 -18.03 5.09 21.81
C ILE A 429 -19.05 4.77 22.89
N ASP A 430 -18.67 4.91 24.15
CA ASP A 430 -19.53 4.69 25.31
C ASP A 430 -19.12 5.63 26.46
N PRO A 431 -19.99 6.57 26.89
CA PRO A 431 -19.66 7.50 27.97
C PRO A 431 -19.71 6.87 29.36
N LEU A 432 -20.28 5.66 29.51
CA LEU A 432 -20.53 5.00 30.79
C LEU A 432 -19.61 3.80 31.04
N GLN A 433 -19.14 3.14 29.98
CA GLN A 433 -18.36 1.91 30.09
C GLN A 433 -16.94 2.07 29.54
N HIS A 434 -16.00 1.32 30.12
CA HIS A 434 -14.71 1.12 29.49
C HIS A 434 -14.87 0.18 28.30
N VAL A 435 -14.20 0.50 27.21
CA VAL A 435 -14.12 -0.32 26.01
C VAL A 435 -12.73 -0.91 25.90
N ARG A 436 -12.57 -1.94 25.06
CA ARG A 436 -11.26 -2.47 24.73
C ARG A 436 -10.81 -1.95 23.38
N VAL A 437 -9.55 -1.54 23.29
CA VAL A 437 -8.96 -1.05 22.06
C VAL A 437 -7.67 -1.80 21.80
N VAL A 438 -7.57 -2.42 20.62
CA VAL A 438 -6.38 -3.11 20.14
C VAL A 438 -5.52 -2.10 19.40
N TYR A 439 -4.33 -1.82 19.89
CA TYR A 439 -3.34 -1.00 19.18
C TYR A 439 -2.24 -1.90 18.62
N PRO A 440 -1.89 -1.79 17.33
CA PRO A 440 -0.74 -2.50 16.81
C PRO A 440 0.56 -1.93 17.38
N ILE A 441 1.60 -2.77 17.41
CA ILE A 441 2.95 -2.35 17.81
C ILE A 441 3.84 -2.36 16.57
N TYR A 442 4.39 -1.21 16.22
CA TYR A 442 5.39 -1.09 15.16
C TYR A 442 6.71 -0.65 15.78
N GLU A 443 7.79 -1.35 15.44
CA GLU A 443 9.15 -1.03 15.90
C GLU A 443 9.28 -0.97 17.42
N GLY A 444 8.50 -1.80 18.12
CA GLY A 444 8.45 -1.83 19.58
C GLY A 444 7.64 -0.67 20.21
N ARG A 445 6.96 0.16 19.42
CA ARG A 445 6.13 1.28 19.89
C ARG A 445 4.66 1.01 19.67
N ILE A 446 3.82 1.35 20.65
CA ILE A 446 2.36 1.24 20.56
C ILE A 446 1.83 2.35 19.67
N GLN A 447 1.07 1.99 18.64
CA GLN A 447 0.53 2.96 17.69
C GLN A 447 -0.87 3.41 18.12
N LEU A 448 -0.92 4.39 19.03
CA LEU A 448 -2.15 4.90 19.65
C LEU A 448 -3.13 5.60 18.69
N TYR A 449 -2.72 5.81 17.44
CA TYR A 449 -3.53 6.38 16.37
C TYR A 449 -4.21 5.30 15.49
N ASN A 450 -3.86 4.02 15.66
CA ASN A 450 -4.35 2.88 14.88
C ASN A 450 -5.14 1.88 15.74
N GLY A 451 -5.93 2.37 16.68
CA GLY A 451 -6.74 1.53 17.57
C GLY A 451 -7.92 0.89 16.85
N LEU A 452 -8.16 -0.39 17.11
CA LEU A 452 -9.35 -1.12 16.68
C LEU A 452 -10.19 -1.47 17.91
N CYS A 453 -11.45 -1.06 17.91
CA CYS A 453 -12.41 -1.32 18.98
C CYS A 453 -13.66 -1.98 18.40
N ARG A 454 -14.23 -2.93 19.15
CA ARG A 454 -15.58 -3.44 18.94
C ARG A 454 -16.42 -3.20 20.18
N HIS A 455 -17.58 -2.59 20.01
CA HIS A 455 -18.53 -2.33 21.07
C HIS A 455 -19.96 -2.36 20.52
N ASN A 456 -20.90 -2.98 21.24
CA ASN A 456 -22.31 -3.05 20.86
C ASN A 456 -22.58 -3.47 19.40
N GLY A 457 -21.87 -4.48 18.89
CA GLY A 457 -22.04 -5.02 17.53
C GLY A 457 -21.42 -4.15 16.41
N ARG A 458 -20.76 -3.06 16.76
CA ARG A 458 -20.12 -2.14 15.81
C ARG A 458 -18.61 -2.13 15.99
N VAL A 459 -17.91 -1.83 14.91
CA VAL A 459 -16.45 -1.68 14.89
C VAL A 459 -16.08 -0.21 14.72
N TYR A 460 -15.08 0.21 15.47
CA TYR A 460 -14.61 1.58 15.50
C TYR A 460 -13.08 1.61 15.33
N ASN A 461 -12.60 2.58 14.56
CA ASN A 461 -11.23 3.01 14.66
C ASN A 461 -11.11 4.06 15.76
N VAL A 462 -10.10 3.93 16.62
CA VAL A 462 -9.81 4.83 17.73
C VAL A 462 -8.42 5.41 17.53
N ALA A 463 -8.31 6.73 17.51
CA ALA A 463 -7.06 7.43 17.33
C ALA A 463 -6.87 8.51 18.39
N TRP A 464 -5.83 8.39 19.21
CA TRP A 464 -5.42 9.41 20.17
C TRP A 464 -4.48 10.42 19.49
N LYS A 465 -4.89 11.69 19.43
CA LYS A 465 -4.08 12.82 18.95
C LYS A 465 -3.84 13.77 20.12
N GLY A 466 -2.70 13.59 20.79
CA GLY A 466 -2.51 14.23 22.09
C GLY A 466 -3.55 13.71 23.09
N ASP A 467 -4.29 14.61 23.72
CA ASP A 467 -5.31 14.24 24.70
C ASP A 467 -6.71 14.08 24.09
N ASP A 468 -6.86 14.35 22.78
CA ASP A 468 -8.10 14.19 22.03
C ASP A 468 -8.22 12.78 21.46
N CYS A 469 -9.42 12.22 21.54
CA CYS A 469 -9.75 10.91 21.00
C CYS A 469 -10.68 11.06 19.80
N ILE A 470 -10.21 10.67 18.62
CA ILE A 470 -11.01 10.63 17.39
C ILE A 470 -11.50 9.20 17.20
N VAL A 471 -12.80 9.07 16.94
CA VAL A 471 -13.46 7.78 16.71
C VAL A 471 -14.11 7.79 15.33
N THR A 472 -13.86 6.76 14.54
CA THR A 472 -14.50 6.55 13.23
C THR A 472 -15.24 5.23 13.22
N ASP A 473 -16.55 5.28 13.01
CA ASP A 473 -17.40 4.10 12.85
C ASP A 473 -17.10 3.39 11.52
N LYS A 474 -16.87 2.07 11.57
CA LYS A 474 -16.57 1.21 10.43
C LYS A 474 -17.75 0.33 10.00
N GLY A 475 -18.87 0.42 10.71
CA GLY A 475 -20.08 -0.37 10.46
C GLY A 475 -20.22 -1.56 11.39
N GLU A 476 -21.13 -2.45 11.00
CA GLU A 476 -21.43 -3.68 11.72
C GLU A 476 -20.36 -4.73 11.46
N ALA A 477 -20.11 -5.57 12.45
CA ALA A 477 -19.27 -6.75 12.28
C ALA A 477 -19.96 -7.98 12.85
N ASP A 478 -19.67 -9.13 12.22
CA ASP A 478 -20.06 -10.42 12.75
C ASP A 478 -19.53 -10.60 14.17
N ASN A 479 -20.19 -11.48 14.94
CA ASN A 479 -19.94 -11.66 16.37
C ASN A 479 -18.61 -12.42 16.65
N ASN A 480 -17.57 -12.18 15.85
CA ASN A 480 -16.29 -12.84 15.90
C ASN A 480 -15.45 -12.30 17.06
N GLU A 481 -15.19 -13.12 18.07
CA GLU A 481 -14.37 -12.74 19.24
C GLU A 481 -12.87 -12.79 18.98
N THR A 482 -12.48 -13.11 17.73
CA THR A 482 -11.08 -13.20 17.32
C THR A 482 -10.66 -11.95 16.56
N VAL A 483 -9.51 -11.41 16.93
CA VAL A 483 -8.82 -10.38 16.16
C VAL A 483 -7.77 -11.04 15.29
N TYR A 484 -7.72 -10.64 14.03
CA TYR A 484 -6.72 -11.05 13.05
C TYR A 484 -5.82 -9.85 12.75
N VAL A 485 -4.54 -9.98 13.04
CA VAL A 485 -3.52 -9.04 12.60
C VAL A 485 -2.98 -9.57 11.28
N THR A 486 -3.22 -8.81 10.21
CA THR A 486 -2.84 -9.17 8.84
C THR A 486 -1.76 -8.21 8.39
N ALA A 487 -0.55 -8.72 8.17
CA ALA A 487 0.63 -7.92 7.86
C ALA A 487 0.82 -6.73 8.84
N GLY A 488 0.53 -6.95 10.13
CA GLY A 488 0.61 -5.94 11.19
C GLY A 488 -0.65 -5.09 11.40
N VAL A 489 -1.68 -5.19 10.56
CA VAL A 489 -2.93 -4.42 10.70
C VAL A 489 -4.01 -5.25 11.40
N PRO A 490 -4.56 -4.81 12.55
CA PRO A 490 -5.63 -5.53 13.24
C PRO A 490 -6.98 -5.37 12.52
N SER A 491 -7.76 -6.45 12.47
CA SER A 491 -9.14 -6.51 11.95
C SER A 491 -9.94 -7.61 12.66
N PHE A 492 -11.27 -7.56 12.60
CA PHE A 492 -12.15 -8.68 13.03
C PHE A 492 -12.44 -9.68 11.90
N THR A 493 -11.92 -9.42 10.71
CA THR A 493 -12.11 -10.26 9.51
C THR A 493 -10.83 -11.03 9.19
N ALA A 494 -10.95 -12.35 9.05
CA ALA A 494 -9.86 -13.21 8.61
C ALA A 494 -9.79 -13.24 7.07
N TYR A 495 -8.57 -13.36 6.55
CA TYR A 495 -8.34 -13.50 5.11
C TYR A 495 -8.17 -14.98 4.76
N SER A 496 -8.94 -15.47 3.79
CA SER A 496 -9.02 -16.90 3.45
C SER A 496 -7.72 -17.51 2.92
N ASN A 497 -6.83 -16.67 2.39
CA ASN A 497 -5.53 -17.05 1.83
C ASN A 497 -4.37 -16.89 2.83
N ILE A 498 -4.63 -16.51 4.07
CA ILE A 498 -3.60 -16.23 5.08
C ILE A 498 -3.69 -17.26 6.20
N THR A 499 -2.55 -17.84 6.54
CA THR A 499 -2.43 -18.64 7.75
C THR A 499 -2.08 -17.71 8.91
N TYR A 500 -2.93 -17.71 9.93
CA TYR A 500 -2.72 -16.92 11.16
C TYR A 500 -2.11 -17.79 12.24
N SER A 501 -1.01 -17.34 12.82
CA SER A 501 -0.42 -17.99 13.98
C SER A 501 -1.01 -17.42 15.27
N PRO A 502 -1.31 -18.23 16.29
CA PRO A 502 -1.85 -17.71 17.54
C PRO A 502 -0.81 -16.84 18.27
N ALA A 503 -1.14 -15.58 18.53
CA ALA A 503 -0.39 -14.73 19.43
C ALA A 503 -0.80 -14.98 20.87
N ARG A 504 0.13 -14.77 21.80
CA ARG A 504 -0.05 -15.10 23.21
C ARG A 504 -0.26 -13.83 24.04
N SER A 505 -1.30 -13.84 24.85
CA SER A 505 -1.66 -12.73 25.72
C SER A 505 -0.79 -12.72 26.98
N VAL A 506 -0.25 -11.55 27.32
CA VAL A 506 0.57 -11.32 28.51
C VAL A 506 0.07 -10.04 29.18
N PRO A 507 -0.16 -10.01 30.51
CA PRO A 507 -0.53 -8.78 31.17
C PRO A 507 0.55 -7.71 30.97
N GLY A 508 0.14 -6.44 30.84
CA GLY A 508 1.04 -5.29 30.82
C GLY A 508 1.70 -5.14 32.18
N LEU A 509 3.00 -5.47 32.25
CA LEU A 509 3.76 -5.56 33.49
C LEU A 509 5.10 -4.84 33.34
N GLU A 510 5.55 -4.25 34.44
CA GLU A 510 6.87 -3.63 34.57
C GLU A 510 7.51 -4.08 35.87
N THR A 511 8.84 -4.19 35.91
CA THR A 511 9.58 -4.60 37.11
C THR A 511 10.57 -3.52 37.56
N ASP A 512 10.70 -3.30 38.88
CA ASP A 512 11.57 -2.25 39.45
C ASP A 512 13.05 -2.59 39.50
N LYS A 513 13.41 -3.83 39.18
CA LYS A 513 14.79 -4.29 39.15
C LYS A 513 15.02 -5.12 37.90
N PRO A 514 16.14 -4.89 37.20
CA PRO A 514 16.49 -5.69 36.04
C PRO A 514 16.78 -7.14 36.45
N PHE A 515 16.72 -8.03 35.45
CA PHE A 515 17.28 -9.37 35.57
C PHE A 515 18.78 -9.29 35.85
N HIS A 516 19.31 -10.31 36.51
CA HIS A 516 20.75 -10.45 36.68
C HIS A 516 21.45 -10.62 35.32
N VAL A 517 22.75 -10.31 35.25
CA VAL A 517 23.54 -10.38 34.01
C VAL A 517 23.56 -11.80 33.40
N ASP A 518 23.35 -12.81 34.24
CA ASP A 518 23.22 -14.23 33.85
C ASP A 518 21.80 -14.61 33.37
N GLY A 519 20.89 -13.64 33.25
CA GLY A 519 19.50 -13.81 32.83
C GLY A 519 18.57 -14.38 33.92
N SER A 520 19.04 -14.50 35.17
CA SER A 520 18.18 -14.97 36.27
C SER A 520 17.28 -13.85 36.80
N TYR A 521 16.08 -14.21 37.24
CA TYR A 521 15.14 -13.24 37.81
C TYR A 521 15.58 -12.77 39.18
N ASN A 522 15.50 -11.46 39.39
CA ASN A 522 15.75 -10.87 40.69
C ASN A 522 14.54 -11.13 41.60
N THR A 523 14.68 -12.08 42.53
CA THR A 523 13.60 -12.48 43.45
C THR A 523 13.12 -11.35 44.36
N GLY A 524 13.92 -10.30 44.52
CA GLY A 524 13.54 -9.07 45.21
C GLY A 524 12.89 -8.00 44.33
N ALA A 525 12.62 -8.29 43.05
CA ALA A 525 11.91 -7.41 42.13
C ALA A 525 10.41 -7.42 42.41
N THR A 526 9.81 -6.23 42.36
CA THR A 526 8.37 -6.03 42.42
C THR A 526 7.85 -5.82 41.02
N THR A 527 6.73 -6.49 40.69
CA THR A 527 6.04 -6.30 39.42
C THR A 527 4.84 -5.38 39.60
N TYR A 528 4.65 -4.45 38.68
CA TYR A 528 3.56 -3.49 38.66
C TYR A 528 2.73 -3.67 37.41
N PHE A 529 1.40 -3.60 37.55
CA PHE A 529 0.48 -3.66 36.43
C PHE A 529 0.35 -2.28 35.79
N VAL A 530 0.49 -2.25 34.46
CA VAL A 530 0.36 -1.05 33.66
C VAL A 530 -1.13 -0.72 33.51
N LYS A 531 -1.46 0.56 33.71
CA LYS A 531 -2.77 1.12 33.39
C LYS A 531 -2.65 2.10 32.24
N LYS A 532 -3.71 2.23 31.44
CA LYS A 532 -3.83 3.27 30.42
C LYS A 532 -4.90 4.25 30.82
N GLU A 533 -4.59 5.54 30.69
CA GLU A 533 -5.58 6.60 30.78
C GLU A 533 -5.28 7.64 29.70
N LYS A 534 -6.27 7.87 28.83
CA LYS A 534 -6.09 8.63 27.58
C LYS A 534 -4.89 8.08 26.79
N ARG A 535 -4.05 8.94 26.22
CA ARG A 535 -2.82 8.52 25.51
C ARG A 535 -1.68 8.00 26.41
N ASN A 536 -1.81 8.10 27.73
CA ASN A 536 -0.68 7.88 28.63
C ASN A 536 -0.79 6.53 29.35
N PHE A 537 0.37 5.97 29.70
CA PHE A 537 0.47 4.76 30.50
C PHE A 537 1.02 5.09 31.88
N PHE A 538 0.47 4.43 32.90
CA PHE A 538 0.74 4.73 34.30
C PHE A 538 1.08 3.47 35.09
N LEU A 539 1.96 3.67 36.08
CA LEU A 539 2.22 2.76 37.19
C LEU A 539 1.89 3.48 38.52
N PRO A 540 1.67 2.72 39.61
CA PRO A 540 1.55 3.30 40.94
C PRO A 540 2.74 4.20 41.28
N ALA A 541 2.53 5.27 42.04
CA ALA A 541 3.63 6.13 42.50
C ALA A 541 4.48 5.52 43.61
N THR A 542 3.90 4.60 44.39
CA THR A 542 4.54 4.04 45.57
C THR A 542 4.37 2.53 45.66
N ARG A 543 5.36 1.90 46.29
CA ARG A 543 5.24 0.56 46.88
C ARG A 543 4.89 0.76 48.36
N GLY A 544 3.59 0.74 48.69
CA GLY A 544 3.13 1.12 50.02
C GLY A 544 3.43 2.59 50.29
N LYS A 545 4.40 2.90 51.16
CA LYS A 545 4.84 4.27 51.48
C LYS A 545 6.13 4.72 50.77
N ALA A 546 6.83 3.83 50.06
CA ALA A 546 8.11 4.15 49.41
C ALA A 546 7.90 4.55 47.93
N PRO A 547 8.53 5.63 47.43
CA PRO A 547 8.41 6.04 46.02
C PRO A 547 9.12 5.05 45.09
N ILE A 548 8.54 4.84 43.90
CA ILE A 548 9.17 4.08 42.82
C ILE A 548 10.06 5.04 42.05
N THR A 549 11.35 4.73 41.91
CA THR A 549 12.34 5.66 41.31
C THR A 549 13.21 5.05 40.21
N SER A 550 13.09 3.74 39.92
CA SER A 550 14.10 3.01 39.14
C SER A 550 13.55 2.10 38.03
N ILE A 551 12.41 2.43 37.41
CA ILE A 551 11.90 1.66 36.26
C ILE A 551 12.34 2.34 34.95
N PRO A 552 13.16 1.68 34.10
CA PRO A 552 13.60 2.25 32.83
C PRO A 552 12.43 2.64 31.93
N GLY A 553 12.49 3.85 31.34
CA GLY A 553 11.42 4.35 30.48
C GLY A 553 10.20 4.90 31.22
N TRP A 554 10.28 5.08 32.53
CA TRP A 554 9.22 5.67 33.36
C TRP A 554 9.74 6.83 34.19
N SER A 555 8.95 7.89 34.29
CA SER A 555 9.27 9.09 35.06
C SER A 555 8.15 9.43 36.04
N TYR A 556 8.49 9.99 37.19
CA TYR A 556 7.49 10.44 38.15
C TYR A 556 6.82 11.73 37.68
N ASP A 557 5.50 11.70 37.53
CA ASP A 557 4.69 12.88 37.22
C ASP A 557 4.29 13.59 38.52
N ASN A 558 4.86 14.78 38.74
CA ASN A 558 4.61 15.57 39.94
C ASN A 558 3.17 16.10 40.05
N THR A 559 2.46 16.23 38.92
CA THR A 559 1.10 16.75 38.87
C THR A 559 0.11 15.64 39.19
N LEU A 560 0.26 14.49 38.53
CA LEU A 560 -0.64 13.35 38.69
C LEU A 560 -0.29 12.47 39.90
N LYS A 561 0.89 12.66 40.50
CA LYS A 561 1.40 11.84 41.61
C LYS A 561 1.40 10.35 41.25
N THR A 562 1.83 10.04 40.03
CA THR A 562 1.94 8.67 39.48
C THR A 562 3.24 8.52 38.70
N MET A 563 3.65 7.29 38.43
CA MET A 563 4.73 7.03 37.48
C MET A 563 4.12 7.02 36.08
N LYS A 564 4.59 7.89 35.20
CA LYS A 564 4.15 8.02 33.81
C LYS A 564 5.19 7.41 32.87
N ARG A 565 4.74 6.64 31.89
CA ARG A 565 5.62 6.11 30.83
C ARG A 565 6.16 7.26 29.98
N ASN A 566 7.46 7.23 29.69
CA ASN A 566 8.10 8.22 28.83
C ASN A 566 7.58 8.09 27.40
N ASP A 567 7.48 9.20 26.67
CA ASP A 567 6.99 9.21 25.29
C ASP A 567 7.90 8.38 24.34
N GLU A 568 9.19 8.26 24.68
CA GLU A 568 10.17 7.48 23.91
C GLU A 568 10.26 6.00 24.31
N TYR A 569 9.30 5.48 25.09
CA TYR A 569 9.33 4.09 25.54
C TYR A 569 9.22 3.14 24.34
N VAL A 570 10.20 2.23 24.23
CA VAL A 570 10.23 1.17 23.24
C VAL A 570 10.25 -0.16 23.97
N TYR A 571 9.37 -1.07 23.57
CA TYR A 571 9.45 -2.46 23.99
C TYR A 571 10.76 -3.06 23.47
N ILE A 572 11.67 -3.36 24.39
CA ILE A 572 12.93 -4.04 24.08
C ILE A 572 12.60 -5.50 23.75
N TYR A 573 13.20 -6.02 22.67
CA TYR A 573 13.04 -7.40 22.20
C TYR A 573 13.57 -8.41 23.24
N ASN A 574 12.77 -8.79 24.25
CA ASN A 574 13.02 -10.02 25.01
C ASN A 574 11.86 -10.49 25.93
N PRO A 575 10.70 -10.96 25.41
CA PRO A 575 9.70 -11.61 26.25
C PRO A 575 10.16 -12.97 26.80
N ASN A 576 11.40 -13.44 26.56
CA ASN A 576 11.93 -14.68 27.17
C ASN A 576 11.97 -14.63 28.72
N GLU A 577 11.79 -13.43 29.28
CA GLU A 577 11.67 -13.14 30.71
C GLU A 577 10.30 -13.54 31.30
N LEU A 578 9.29 -13.73 30.43
CA LEU A 578 7.92 -14.11 30.74
C LEU A 578 7.55 -15.41 30.00
N LYS A 579 7.34 -16.50 30.75
CA LYS A 579 6.69 -17.69 30.21
C LYS A 579 5.17 -17.52 30.28
N TYR A 580 4.50 -17.86 29.19
CA TYR A 580 3.05 -17.74 29.03
C TYR A 580 2.49 -19.11 28.61
N TYR A 581 1.32 -19.47 29.15
CA TYR A 581 0.66 -20.76 28.92
C TYR A 581 -0.57 -20.60 28.03
N GLU A 582 -0.93 -21.68 27.33
CA GLU A 582 -2.13 -21.79 26.49
C GLU A 582 -3.42 -21.73 27.31
#